data_AF-M0GHK1-F1
#
_entry.id   AF-M0GHK1-F1
#
_cell.length_a   1.000
_cell.length_b   1.000
_cell.length_c   1.000
_cell.angle_alpha   90.00
_cell.angle_beta   90.00
_cell.angle_gamma   90.00
#
_symmetry.space_group_name_H-M   'P 1'
#
loop_
_entity.id
_entity.type
_entity.pdbx_description
1 polymer ?
#
loop_
_entity_poly.entity_id
_entity_poly.type
_entity_poly.pdbx_seq_one_letter_code
_entity_poly.pdbx_strand_id
1 'polypeptide(L)'
;MVHDRTTRETAAGSETAVTAVEELFVSLAGSNPVMQGLLGGIVIAGMNMLGALLILVWRDPSKRSLDTLLGFAAGVMLAASFTSLILPGIEAAGGSPIPVLVGFVIGVVVLDQADLWIPHVHILVTGKTRADAPETDKKMASVVLFIVAITIHNMPEGLAVGVGFGSGDLGTAVPLMLAIGIQNIPEGLAVSIAAVNAGLRNTTYATFAGIRAGLVEIPLAVFGAWAIQYASALLPYAMGFAAGAMLFVISDEIVPETHSNGHERVATFGTMVGVVVMLYLDVTLG
;
A
#
# COMPACT_ATOMS: atom_id res chain seq x y z
N MET A 1 33.87 10.07 26.28
CA MET A 1 34.53 8.95 25.57
C MET A 1 33.76 7.64 25.60
N VAL A 2 32.91 7.37 26.60
CA VAL A 2 32.02 6.18 26.63
C VAL A 2 30.77 6.35 25.75
N HIS A 3 30.26 7.58 25.62
CA HIS A 3 29.05 7.88 24.84
C HIS A 3 29.22 7.80 23.30
N ASP A 4 30.47 7.82 22.81
CA ASP A 4 30.83 7.78 21.39
C ASP A 4 31.11 6.35 20.88
N ARG A 5 31.30 5.37 21.80
CA ARG A 5 31.51 3.97 21.42
C ARG A 5 30.18 3.24 21.18
N THR A 6 29.18 3.46 22.03
CA THR A 6 27.87 2.81 21.90
C THR A 6 27.08 3.30 20.68
N THR A 7 27.20 4.58 20.30
CA THR A 7 26.61 5.11 19.05
C THR A 7 27.30 4.58 17.80
N ARG A 8 28.63 4.38 17.84
CA ARG A 8 29.37 3.77 16.71
C ARG A 8 29.10 2.28 16.57
N GLU A 9 28.96 1.54 17.67
CA GLU A 9 28.65 0.11 17.63
C GLU A 9 27.20 -0.17 17.18
N THR A 10 26.25 0.69 17.54
CA THR A 10 24.85 0.58 17.07
C THR A 10 24.71 0.98 15.60
N ALA A 11 25.39 2.05 15.15
CA ALA A 11 25.42 2.45 13.74
C ALA A 11 26.08 1.40 12.83
N ALA A 12 27.17 0.77 13.28
CA ALA A 12 27.84 -0.29 12.53
C ALA A 12 26.98 -1.56 12.43
N GLY A 13 26.21 -1.90 13.49
CA GLY A 13 25.31 -3.05 13.47
C GLY A 13 24.08 -2.85 12.57
N SER A 14 23.51 -1.64 12.54
CA SER A 14 22.42 -1.30 11.61
C SER A 14 22.90 -1.29 10.17
N GLU A 15 24.03 -0.64 9.85
CA GLU A 15 24.60 -0.63 8.49
C GLU A 15 24.74 -2.04 7.93
N THR A 16 25.32 -2.97 8.69
CA THR A 16 25.52 -4.37 8.25
C THR A 16 24.23 -5.14 8.01
N ALA A 17 23.15 -4.82 8.74
CA ALA A 17 21.87 -5.49 8.55
C ALA A 17 21.16 -4.98 7.29
N VAL A 18 21.25 -3.67 7.01
CA VAL A 18 20.72 -3.06 5.79
C VAL A 18 21.40 -3.64 4.56
N THR A 19 22.74 -3.65 4.55
CA THR A 19 23.49 -4.17 3.41
C THR A 19 23.18 -5.64 3.18
N ALA A 20 22.94 -6.43 4.24
CA ALA A 20 22.58 -7.83 4.10
C ALA A 20 21.19 -8.04 3.45
N VAL A 21 20.21 -7.19 3.75
CA VAL A 21 18.87 -7.26 3.13
C VAL A 21 18.94 -6.86 1.66
N GLU A 22 19.66 -5.78 1.34
CA GLU A 22 19.87 -5.35 -0.05
C GLU A 22 20.67 -6.38 -0.86
N GLU A 23 21.76 -6.92 -0.32
CA GLU A 23 22.56 -7.96 -0.95
C GLU A 23 21.75 -9.23 -1.21
N LEU A 24 20.95 -9.65 -0.23
CA LEU A 24 20.02 -10.76 -0.39
C LEU A 24 19.02 -10.48 -1.50
N PHE A 25 18.41 -9.29 -1.51
CA PHE A 25 17.45 -8.89 -2.52
C PHE A 25 18.06 -8.89 -3.92
N VAL A 26 19.24 -8.28 -4.09
CA VAL A 26 19.97 -8.25 -5.37
C VAL A 26 20.41 -9.65 -5.79
N SER A 27 20.76 -10.54 -4.85
CA SER A 27 21.09 -11.94 -5.18
C SER A 27 19.90 -12.70 -5.78
N LEU A 28 18.67 -12.34 -5.42
CA LEU A 28 17.43 -12.96 -5.90
C LEU A 28 16.89 -12.28 -7.16
N ALA A 29 16.84 -10.94 -7.18
CA ALA A 29 16.28 -10.15 -8.28
C ALA A 29 17.27 -9.91 -9.44
N GLY A 30 18.56 -9.99 -9.16
CA GLY A 30 19.61 -9.47 -10.05
C GLY A 30 19.69 -7.94 -10.03
N SER A 31 20.46 -7.39 -10.97
CA SER A 31 20.74 -5.95 -11.07
C SER A 31 19.80 -5.18 -12.01
N ASN A 32 18.83 -5.85 -12.64
CA ASN A 32 17.90 -5.20 -13.56
C ASN A 32 16.74 -4.55 -12.77
N PRO A 33 16.53 -3.22 -12.84
CA PRO A 33 15.47 -2.54 -12.10
C PRO A 33 14.05 -3.06 -12.36
N VAL A 34 13.77 -3.56 -13.57
CA VAL A 34 12.46 -4.14 -13.90
C VAL A 34 12.27 -5.50 -13.21
N MET A 35 13.34 -6.29 -13.10
CA MET A 35 13.31 -7.55 -12.34
C MET A 35 13.21 -7.30 -10.83
N GLN A 36 13.85 -6.25 -10.34
CA GLN A 36 13.70 -5.78 -8.96
C GLN A 36 12.27 -5.32 -8.70
N GLY A 37 11.67 -4.53 -9.60
CA GLY A 37 10.25 -4.17 -9.54
C GLY A 37 9.32 -5.38 -9.58
N LEU A 38 9.61 -6.40 -10.39
CA LEU A 38 8.86 -7.66 -10.40
C LEU A 38 8.94 -8.38 -9.05
N LEU A 39 10.16 -8.56 -8.50
CA LEU A 39 10.34 -9.22 -7.22
C LEU A 39 9.66 -8.41 -6.10
N GLY A 40 9.81 -7.08 -6.12
CA GLY A 40 9.14 -6.19 -5.18
C GLY A 40 7.63 -6.33 -5.22
N GLY A 41 7.04 -6.31 -6.42
CA GLY A 41 5.62 -6.57 -6.63
C GLY A 41 5.16 -7.94 -6.12
N ILE A 42 5.98 -8.99 -6.31
CA ILE A 42 5.70 -10.33 -5.77
C ILE A 42 5.75 -10.34 -4.24
N VAL A 43 6.69 -9.60 -3.62
CA VAL A 43 6.80 -9.51 -2.17
C VAL A 43 5.56 -8.84 -1.59
N ILE A 44 5.18 -7.65 -2.08
CA ILE A 44 4.01 -6.92 -1.54
C ILE A 44 2.70 -7.69 -1.76
N ALA A 45 2.50 -8.26 -2.95
CA ALA A 45 1.32 -9.08 -3.24
C ALA A 45 1.32 -10.39 -2.42
N GLY A 46 2.50 -10.94 -2.12
CA GLY A 46 2.68 -12.09 -1.25
C GLY A 46 2.32 -11.78 0.20
N MET A 47 2.64 -10.59 0.69
CA MET A 47 2.24 -10.14 2.02
C MET A 47 0.73 -9.83 2.09
N ASN A 48 0.14 -9.24 1.05
CA ASN A 48 -1.32 -9.17 0.91
C ASN A 48 -1.96 -10.57 0.96
N MET A 49 -1.43 -11.52 0.20
CA MET A 49 -1.89 -12.92 0.20
C MET A 49 -1.77 -13.54 1.60
N LEU A 50 -0.69 -13.29 2.33
CA LEU A 50 -0.53 -13.74 3.71
C LEU A 50 -1.65 -13.19 4.60
N GLY A 51 -1.93 -11.88 4.50
CA GLY A 51 -3.07 -11.23 5.15
C GLY A 51 -4.41 -11.90 4.83
N ALA A 52 -4.68 -12.13 3.55
CA ALA A 52 -5.89 -12.78 3.09
C ALA A 52 -6.03 -14.23 3.60
N LEU A 53 -4.91 -14.95 3.78
CA LEU A 53 -4.90 -16.29 4.36
C LEU A 53 -5.12 -16.29 5.88
N LEU A 54 -4.82 -15.20 6.60
CA LEU A 54 -5.00 -15.13 8.05
C LEU A 54 -6.45 -15.38 8.48
N ILE A 55 -7.44 -15.07 7.62
CA ILE A 55 -8.85 -15.38 7.89
C ILE A 55 -9.11 -16.87 8.15
N LEU A 56 -8.28 -17.77 7.62
CA LEU A 56 -8.44 -19.21 7.82
C LEU A 56 -8.19 -19.62 9.28
N VAL A 57 -7.38 -18.83 9.99
CA VAL A 57 -7.01 -18.99 11.39
C VAL A 57 -7.83 -18.04 12.28
N TRP A 58 -7.91 -16.76 11.91
CA TRP A 58 -8.66 -15.71 12.61
C TRP A 58 -9.93 -15.36 11.84
N ARG A 59 -10.95 -16.22 11.96
CA ARG A 59 -12.18 -16.14 11.15
C ARG A 59 -13.11 -14.98 11.45
N ASP A 60 -13.10 -14.50 12.70
CA ASP A 60 -14.02 -13.47 13.18
C ASP A 60 -13.29 -12.46 14.09
N PRO A 61 -12.38 -11.63 13.52
CA PRO A 61 -11.77 -10.53 14.24
C PRO A 61 -12.82 -9.51 14.63
N SER A 62 -12.71 -9.01 15.87
CA SER A 62 -13.59 -7.93 16.33
C SER A 62 -13.41 -6.69 15.45
N LYS A 63 -14.47 -5.90 15.26
CA LYS A 63 -14.39 -4.59 14.57
C LYS A 63 -13.26 -3.73 15.11
N ARG A 64 -13.12 -3.69 16.44
CA ARG A 64 -12.02 -3.01 17.14
C ARG A 64 -10.64 -3.43 16.64
N SER A 65 -10.42 -4.73 16.40
CA SER A 65 -9.16 -5.27 15.89
C SER A 65 -8.92 -4.83 14.45
N LEU A 66 -9.95 -4.89 13.59
CA LEU A 66 -9.87 -4.44 12.20
C LEU A 66 -9.59 -2.93 12.13
N ASP A 67 -10.32 -2.11 12.89
CA ASP A 67 -10.11 -0.66 12.96
C ASP A 67 -8.68 -0.32 13.41
N THR A 68 -8.12 -1.11 14.33
CA THR A 68 -6.72 -0.95 14.78
C THR A 68 -5.72 -1.33 13.69
N LEU A 69 -5.95 -2.45 12.98
CA LEU A 69 -5.07 -2.94 11.90
C LEU A 69 -5.09 -2.01 10.68
N LEU A 70 -6.26 -1.55 10.27
CA LEU A 70 -6.43 -0.57 9.19
C LEU A 70 -5.87 0.80 9.59
N GLY A 71 -6.08 1.21 10.84
CA GLY A 71 -5.44 2.41 11.39
C GLY A 71 -3.91 2.32 11.29
N PHE A 72 -3.33 1.16 11.64
CA PHE A 72 -1.90 0.88 11.46
C PHE A 72 -1.45 1.00 10.00
N ALA A 73 -2.21 0.42 9.05
CA ALA A 73 -1.89 0.53 7.63
C ALA A 73 -1.86 1.99 7.16
N ALA A 74 -2.90 2.78 7.48
CA ALA A 74 -2.92 4.21 7.20
C ALA A 74 -1.72 4.96 7.79
N GLY A 75 -1.27 4.60 8.99
CA GLY A 75 -0.08 5.19 9.61
C GLY A 75 1.21 4.91 8.84
N VAL A 76 1.39 3.67 8.38
CA VAL A 76 2.54 3.27 7.55
C VAL A 76 2.52 4.04 6.23
N MET A 77 1.39 4.03 5.52
CA MET A 77 1.27 4.72 4.23
C MET A 77 1.45 6.24 4.36
N LEU A 78 0.93 6.85 5.42
CA LEU A 78 1.08 8.28 5.67
C LEU A 78 2.55 8.66 5.78
N ALA A 79 3.31 7.94 6.62
CA ALA A 79 4.73 8.19 6.79
C ALA A 79 5.51 7.92 5.49
N ALA A 80 5.27 6.77 4.83
CA ALA A 80 5.94 6.39 3.60
C ALA A 80 5.71 7.38 2.45
N SER A 81 4.50 7.96 2.37
CA SER A 81 4.18 8.99 1.38
C SER A 81 5.11 10.21 1.50
N PHE A 82 5.48 10.61 2.71
CA PHE A 82 6.41 11.72 2.91
C PHE A 82 7.87 11.27 2.76
N THR A 83 8.28 10.24 3.49
CA THR A 83 9.70 9.90 3.64
C THR A 83 10.26 9.15 2.45
N SER A 84 9.47 8.28 1.82
CA SER A 84 9.95 7.40 0.76
C SER A 84 9.43 7.77 -0.63
N LEU A 85 8.54 8.76 -0.75
CA LEU A 85 8.01 9.23 -2.04
C LEU A 85 8.18 10.74 -2.26
N ILE A 86 7.57 11.58 -1.41
CA ILE A 86 7.61 13.04 -1.63
C ILE A 86 9.04 13.55 -1.50
N LEU A 87 9.74 13.27 -0.40
CA LEU A 87 11.10 13.78 -0.19
C LEU A 87 12.09 13.24 -1.25
N PRO A 88 12.19 11.93 -1.51
CA PRO A 88 13.09 11.40 -2.54
C PRO A 88 12.69 11.87 -3.95
N GLY A 89 11.39 12.07 -4.21
CA GLY A 89 10.92 12.67 -5.45
C GLY A 89 11.40 14.11 -5.65
N ILE A 90 11.44 14.91 -4.58
CA ILE A 90 11.93 16.30 -4.64
C ILE A 90 13.44 16.30 -4.91
N GLU A 91 14.18 15.39 -4.28
CA GLU A 91 15.60 15.21 -4.51
C GLU A 91 15.89 14.78 -5.94
N ALA A 92 15.14 13.82 -6.48
CA ALA A 92 15.21 13.40 -7.87
C ALA A 92 14.89 14.53 -8.87
N ALA A 93 14.10 15.53 -8.46
CA ALA A 93 13.81 16.74 -9.22
C ALA A 93 14.88 17.85 -9.05
N GLY A 94 16.03 17.56 -8.46
CA GLY A 94 17.09 18.54 -8.20
C GLY A 94 16.72 19.55 -7.11
N GLY A 95 15.87 19.16 -6.16
CA GLY A 95 15.38 20.00 -5.06
C GLY A 95 14.15 20.84 -5.39
N SER A 96 13.64 20.79 -6.62
CA SER A 96 12.42 21.50 -6.99
C SER A 96 11.17 20.70 -6.57
N PRO A 97 10.25 21.26 -5.78
CA PRO A 97 9.04 20.55 -5.40
C PRO A 97 8.00 20.47 -6.52
N ILE A 98 8.13 21.28 -7.56
CA ILE A 98 7.09 21.45 -8.58
C ILE A 98 6.74 20.13 -9.30
N PRO A 99 7.70 19.33 -9.80
CA PRO A 99 7.37 18.07 -10.47
C PRO A 99 6.59 17.10 -9.58
N VAL A 100 7.00 16.99 -8.31
CA VAL A 100 6.34 16.13 -7.31
C VAL A 100 4.94 16.64 -7.01
N LEU A 101 4.77 17.94 -6.79
CA LEU A 101 3.44 18.51 -6.52
C LEU A 101 2.48 18.39 -7.71
N VAL A 102 2.99 18.52 -8.94
CA VAL A 102 2.18 18.25 -10.14
C VAL A 102 1.75 16.79 -10.17
N GLY A 103 2.70 15.86 -9.96
CA GLY A 103 2.40 14.44 -9.83
C GLY A 103 1.35 14.16 -8.76
N PHE A 104 1.54 14.74 -7.57
CA PHE A 104 0.65 14.63 -6.42
C PHE A 104 -0.78 15.01 -6.74
N VAL A 105 -0.98 16.19 -7.35
CA VAL A 105 -2.32 16.64 -7.75
C VAL A 105 -2.93 15.70 -8.78
N ILE A 106 -2.14 15.21 -9.75
CA ILE A 106 -2.63 14.22 -10.72
C ILE A 106 -3.03 12.93 -10.01
N GLY A 107 -2.25 12.45 -9.05
CA GLY A 107 -2.58 11.26 -8.23
C GLY A 107 -3.91 11.42 -7.50
N VAL A 108 -4.08 12.53 -6.78
CA VAL A 108 -5.33 12.87 -6.09
C VAL A 108 -6.50 12.88 -7.07
N VAL A 109 -6.37 13.60 -8.19
CA VAL A 109 -7.46 13.72 -9.18
C VAL A 109 -7.78 12.36 -9.82
N VAL A 110 -6.78 11.55 -10.16
CA VAL A 110 -7.03 10.24 -10.76
C VAL A 110 -7.76 9.31 -9.80
N LEU A 111 -7.42 9.31 -8.51
CA LEU A 111 -8.10 8.49 -7.52
C LEU A 111 -9.51 9.03 -7.20
N ASP A 112 -9.67 10.33 -7.02
CA ASP A 112 -10.98 10.99 -6.87
C ASP A 112 -11.92 10.65 -8.05
N GLN A 113 -11.41 10.69 -9.28
CA GLN A 113 -12.20 10.29 -10.44
C GLN A 113 -12.45 8.78 -10.49
N ALA A 114 -11.50 7.94 -10.08
CA ALA A 114 -11.73 6.50 -9.98
C ALA A 114 -12.90 6.21 -9.03
N ASP A 115 -13.00 6.91 -7.91
CA ASP A 115 -14.09 6.75 -6.93
C ASP A 115 -15.46 7.12 -7.49
N LEU A 116 -15.52 8.11 -8.37
CA LEU A 116 -16.76 8.46 -9.10
C LEU A 116 -17.17 7.38 -10.12
N TRP A 117 -16.21 6.59 -10.60
CA TRP A 117 -16.44 5.56 -11.61
C TRP A 117 -16.80 4.21 -10.98
N ILE A 118 -16.36 3.95 -9.75
CA ILE A 118 -16.68 2.76 -8.96
C ILE A 118 -18.21 2.47 -8.93
N PRO A 119 -19.12 3.44 -8.69
CA PRO A 119 -20.57 3.27 -8.80
C PRO A 119 -21.06 2.87 -10.19
N HIS A 120 -20.34 3.23 -11.27
CA HIS A 120 -20.70 2.90 -12.65
C HIS A 120 -20.23 1.49 -13.05
N VAL A 121 -19.09 1.03 -12.52
CA VAL A 121 -18.63 -0.37 -12.66
C VAL A 121 -19.67 -1.34 -12.07
N HIS A 122 -20.34 -0.94 -10.99
CA HIS A 122 -21.45 -1.71 -10.41
C HIS A 122 -22.58 -1.98 -11.42
N ILE A 123 -22.98 -0.98 -12.21
CA ILE A 123 -24.04 -1.13 -13.24
C ILE A 123 -23.59 -2.10 -14.33
N LEU A 124 -22.31 -2.04 -14.71
CA LEU A 124 -21.74 -2.88 -15.76
C LEU A 124 -21.52 -4.34 -15.33
N VAL A 125 -21.12 -4.56 -14.08
CA VAL A 125 -20.79 -5.89 -13.52
C VAL A 125 -22.03 -6.62 -12.99
N THR A 126 -23.00 -5.91 -12.40
CA THR A 126 -24.19 -6.53 -11.80
C THR A 126 -25.47 -6.32 -12.61
N GLY A 127 -25.48 -5.42 -13.60
CA GLY A 127 -26.60 -5.22 -14.52
C GLY A 127 -27.90 -4.69 -13.89
N LYS A 128 -27.87 -4.21 -12.64
CA LYS A 128 -29.09 -3.80 -11.92
C LYS A 128 -28.95 -2.42 -11.26
N THR A 129 -29.64 -1.45 -11.83
CA THR A 129 -30.11 -0.24 -11.14
C THR A 129 -31.61 -0.39 -10.91
N ARG A 130 -32.00 -1.06 -9.83
CA ARG A 130 -33.40 -1.02 -9.36
C ARG A 130 -33.43 -0.63 -7.90
N ALA A 131 -34.09 0.49 -7.61
CA ALA A 131 -34.45 0.91 -6.25
C ALA A 131 -35.23 -0.20 -5.50
N ASP A 132 -35.84 -1.12 -6.25
CA ASP A 132 -36.68 -2.22 -5.77
C ASP A 132 -35.91 -3.56 -5.62
N ALA A 133 -34.57 -3.55 -5.69
CA ALA A 133 -33.78 -4.76 -5.52
C ALA A 133 -33.90 -5.30 -4.08
N PRO A 134 -33.96 -6.64 -3.89
CA PRO A 134 -33.94 -7.24 -2.55
C PRO A 134 -32.74 -6.74 -1.73
N GLU A 135 -32.91 -6.56 -0.42
CA GLU A 135 -31.83 -6.10 0.49
C GLU A 135 -30.56 -6.97 0.42
N THR A 136 -30.68 -8.25 0.08
CA THR A 136 -29.55 -9.16 -0.18
C THR A 136 -28.72 -8.77 -1.40
N ASP A 137 -29.36 -8.30 -2.48
CA ASP A 137 -28.68 -7.85 -3.70
C ASP A 137 -27.90 -6.55 -3.45
N LYS A 138 -28.47 -5.65 -2.62
CA LYS A 138 -27.81 -4.40 -2.22
C LYS A 138 -26.56 -4.63 -1.36
N LYS A 139 -26.60 -5.59 -0.43
CA LYS A 139 -25.44 -5.98 0.39
C LYS A 139 -24.31 -6.59 -0.44
N MET A 140 -24.64 -7.48 -1.38
CA MET A 140 -23.64 -8.02 -2.31
C MET A 140 -23.02 -6.93 -3.19
N ALA A 141 -23.83 -5.99 -3.68
CA ALA A 141 -23.36 -4.84 -4.47
C ALA A 141 -22.34 -3.99 -3.70
N SER A 142 -22.65 -3.62 -2.45
CA SER A 142 -21.77 -2.83 -1.58
C SER A 142 -20.42 -3.48 -1.37
N VAL A 143 -20.35 -4.82 -1.36
CA VAL A 143 -19.09 -5.53 -1.09
C VAL A 143 -18.29 -5.74 -2.34
N VAL A 144 -18.93 -6.00 -3.48
CA VAL A 144 -18.22 -5.96 -4.77
C VAL A 144 -17.61 -4.57 -4.97
N LEU A 145 -18.34 -3.51 -4.59
CA LEU A 145 -17.84 -2.14 -4.61
C LEU A 145 -16.60 -1.97 -3.72
N PHE A 146 -16.67 -2.46 -2.48
CA PHE A 146 -15.55 -2.42 -1.53
C PHE A 146 -14.31 -3.18 -2.03
N ILE A 147 -14.50 -4.37 -2.61
CA ILE A 147 -13.39 -5.17 -3.19
C ILE A 147 -12.78 -4.43 -4.39
N VAL A 148 -13.59 -3.80 -5.24
CA VAL A 148 -13.12 -3.00 -6.38
C VAL A 148 -12.38 -1.75 -5.89
N ALA A 149 -12.88 -1.06 -4.88
CA ALA A 149 -12.23 0.09 -4.26
C ALA A 149 -10.85 -0.28 -3.74
N ILE A 150 -10.73 -1.35 -2.95
CA ILE A 150 -9.42 -1.82 -2.47
C ILE A 150 -8.53 -2.28 -3.63
N THR A 151 -9.08 -2.90 -4.68
CA THR A 151 -8.24 -3.23 -5.85
C THR A 151 -7.68 -1.98 -6.53
N ILE A 152 -8.44 -0.88 -6.58
CA ILE A 152 -7.97 0.41 -7.10
C ILE A 152 -6.95 1.04 -6.14
N HIS A 153 -7.14 0.89 -4.84
CA HIS A 153 -6.21 1.32 -3.79
C HIS A 153 -4.81 0.71 -3.97
N ASN A 154 -4.75 -0.59 -4.27
CA ASN A 154 -3.47 -1.29 -4.43
C ASN A 154 -2.71 -0.86 -5.69
N MET A 155 -3.33 -0.07 -6.58
CA MET A 155 -2.67 0.41 -7.80
C MET A 155 -1.54 1.41 -7.50
N PRO A 156 -1.78 2.51 -6.75
CA PRO A 156 -0.74 3.39 -6.23
C PRO A 156 0.44 2.66 -5.56
N GLU A 157 0.17 1.63 -4.77
CA GLU A 157 1.22 0.88 -4.05
C GLU A 157 2.14 0.10 -4.98
N GLY A 158 1.54 -0.66 -5.92
CA GLY A 158 2.30 -1.35 -6.95
C GLY A 158 3.15 -0.38 -7.76
N LEU A 159 2.57 0.75 -8.18
CA LEU A 159 3.30 1.81 -8.87
C LEU A 159 4.42 2.41 -8.01
N ALA A 160 4.19 2.66 -6.73
CA ALA A 160 5.17 3.21 -5.79
C ALA A 160 6.41 2.31 -5.70
N VAL A 161 6.21 1.01 -5.46
CA VAL A 161 7.31 0.03 -5.42
C VAL A 161 8.04 -0.05 -6.76
N GLY A 162 7.29 -0.07 -7.87
CA GLY A 162 7.88 -0.08 -9.20
C GLY A 162 8.75 1.15 -9.49
N VAL A 163 8.22 2.34 -9.23
CA VAL A 163 8.93 3.62 -9.43
C VAL A 163 10.15 3.70 -8.50
N GLY A 164 10.01 3.26 -7.25
CA GLY A 164 11.12 3.14 -6.29
C GLY A 164 12.27 2.34 -6.86
N PHE A 165 12.04 1.07 -7.26
CA PHE A 165 13.10 0.25 -7.87
C PHE A 165 13.58 0.79 -9.22
N GLY A 166 12.68 1.37 -10.02
CA GLY A 166 13.02 2.01 -11.30
C GLY A 166 13.99 3.18 -11.17
N SER A 167 14.04 3.85 -10.02
CA SER A 167 15.01 4.92 -9.73
C SER A 167 16.46 4.41 -9.65
N GLY A 168 16.65 3.12 -9.36
CA GLY A 168 17.95 2.52 -9.09
C GLY A 168 18.46 2.73 -7.66
N ASP A 169 17.73 3.47 -6.81
CA ASP A 169 18.06 3.68 -5.41
C ASP A 169 17.43 2.58 -4.53
N LEU A 170 18.22 1.55 -4.22
CA LEU A 170 17.80 0.45 -3.35
C LEU A 170 17.58 0.90 -1.91
N GLY A 171 18.32 1.91 -1.45
CA GLY A 171 18.23 2.44 -0.10
C GLY A 171 16.84 3.03 0.18
N THR A 172 16.21 3.64 -0.83
CA THR A 172 14.80 4.09 -0.71
C THR A 172 13.80 2.99 -1.09
N ALA A 173 14.10 2.19 -2.12
CA ALA A 173 13.12 1.25 -2.69
C ALA A 173 12.82 0.04 -1.78
N VAL A 174 13.83 -0.50 -1.10
CA VAL A 174 13.68 -1.66 -0.20
C VAL A 174 12.85 -1.31 1.04
N PRO A 175 13.12 -0.22 1.79
CA PRO A 175 12.26 0.18 2.90
C PRO A 175 10.82 0.44 2.45
N LEU A 176 10.62 1.13 1.31
CA LEU A 176 9.29 1.38 0.75
C LEU A 176 8.54 0.07 0.45
N MET A 177 9.20 -0.89 -0.20
CA MET A 177 8.63 -2.21 -0.48
C MET A 177 8.24 -2.94 0.81
N LEU A 178 9.10 -2.93 1.82
CA LEU A 178 8.82 -3.58 3.10
C LEU A 178 7.68 -2.89 3.86
N ALA A 179 7.65 -1.56 3.83
CA ALA A 179 6.60 -0.77 4.45
C ALA A 179 5.23 -1.10 3.86
N ILE A 180 5.10 -1.00 2.53
CA ILE A 180 3.89 -1.38 1.79
C ILE A 180 3.56 -2.84 2.09
N GLY A 181 4.50 -3.76 1.95
CA GLY A 181 4.25 -5.17 2.23
C GLY A 181 3.72 -5.44 3.65
N ILE A 182 4.28 -4.80 4.67
CA ILE A 182 3.85 -4.96 6.07
C ILE A 182 2.41 -4.51 6.27
N GLN A 183 2.01 -3.40 5.67
CA GLN A 183 0.63 -2.90 5.79
C GLN A 183 -0.37 -3.67 4.93
N ASN A 184 0.07 -4.28 3.81
CA ASN A 184 -0.79 -5.14 2.97
C ASN A 184 -1.29 -6.38 3.72
N ILE A 185 -0.62 -6.82 4.79
CA ILE A 185 -1.11 -7.93 5.64
C ILE A 185 -2.45 -7.56 6.32
N PRO A 186 -2.55 -6.47 7.12
CA PRO A 186 -3.82 -5.89 7.56
C PRO A 186 -4.89 -5.78 6.47
N GLU A 187 -4.53 -5.26 5.31
CA GLU A 187 -5.49 -5.00 4.23
C GLU A 187 -6.03 -6.28 3.59
N GLY A 188 -5.17 -7.24 3.26
CA GLY A 188 -5.59 -8.53 2.72
C GLY A 188 -6.54 -9.28 3.66
N LEU A 189 -6.31 -9.18 4.97
CA LEU A 189 -7.22 -9.70 6.00
C LEU A 189 -8.55 -8.93 5.98
N ALA A 190 -8.51 -7.60 5.94
CA ALA A 190 -9.71 -6.75 5.92
C ALA A 190 -10.59 -7.01 4.69
N VAL A 191 -10.01 -7.15 3.49
CA VAL A 191 -10.75 -7.53 2.26
C VAL A 191 -11.43 -8.87 2.44
N SER A 192 -10.72 -9.86 2.98
CA SER A 192 -11.26 -11.19 3.20
C SER A 192 -12.41 -11.18 4.22
N ILE A 193 -12.28 -10.42 5.30
CA ILE A 193 -13.33 -10.29 6.31
C ILE A 193 -14.55 -9.54 5.77
N ALA A 194 -14.33 -8.46 5.03
CA ALA A 194 -15.42 -7.75 4.36
C ALA A 194 -16.18 -8.66 3.39
N ALA A 195 -15.46 -9.49 2.62
CA ALA A 195 -16.07 -10.49 1.75
C ALA A 195 -16.90 -11.54 2.54
N VAL A 196 -16.43 -11.98 3.71
CA VAL A 196 -17.23 -12.87 4.58
C VAL A 196 -18.47 -12.15 5.13
N ASN A 197 -18.32 -10.93 5.66
CA ASN A 197 -19.41 -10.15 6.25
C ASN A 197 -20.49 -9.77 5.25
N ALA A 198 -20.14 -9.73 3.96
CA ALA A 198 -21.05 -9.56 2.84
C ALA A 198 -21.95 -10.76 2.55
N GLY A 199 -21.65 -11.92 3.12
CA GLY A 199 -22.23 -13.19 2.73
C GLY A 199 -21.70 -13.73 1.39
N LEU A 200 -20.53 -13.27 0.92
CA LEU A 200 -19.92 -13.83 -0.31
C LEU A 200 -19.35 -15.23 -0.02
N ARG A 201 -20.18 -16.26 -0.24
CA ARG A 201 -19.79 -17.70 -0.22
C ARG A 201 -19.08 -18.10 1.09
N ASN A 202 -18.42 -19.27 1.06
CA ASN A 202 -17.62 -19.81 2.16
C ASN A 202 -16.28 -19.06 2.31
N THR A 203 -15.62 -19.20 3.46
CA THR A 203 -14.34 -18.55 3.79
C THR A 203 -13.27 -18.69 2.70
N THR A 204 -13.25 -19.80 1.97
CA THR A 204 -12.34 -20.02 0.84
C THR A 204 -12.50 -18.99 -0.27
N TYR A 205 -13.74 -18.65 -0.66
CA TYR A 205 -13.96 -17.64 -1.68
C TYR A 205 -13.52 -16.24 -1.21
N ALA A 206 -13.81 -15.91 0.05
CA ALA A 206 -13.40 -14.66 0.66
C ALA A 206 -11.86 -14.50 0.70
N THR A 207 -11.13 -15.57 1.06
CA THR A 207 -9.66 -15.62 0.94
C THR A 207 -9.20 -15.36 -0.49
N PHE A 208 -9.83 -15.99 -1.49
CA PHE A 208 -9.48 -15.74 -2.90
C PHE A 208 -9.78 -14.30 -3.35
N ALA A 209 -10.82 -13.67 -2.80
CA ALA A 209 -11.10 -12.26 -3.07
C ALA A 209 -9.97 -11.37 -2.51
N GLY A 210 -9.53 -11.60 -1.27
CA GLY A 210 -8.40 -10.89 -0.67
C GLY A 210 -7.10 -11.07 -1.47
N ILE A 211 -6.78 -12.30 -1.88
CA ILE A 211 -5.59 -12.57 -2.72
C ILE A 211 -5.66 -11.79 -4.03
N ARG A 212 -6.83 -11.76 -4.69
CA ARG A 212 -6.99 -11.09 -5.99
C ARG A 212 -6.81 -9.57 -5.89
N ALA A 213 -7.18 -8.96 -4.77
CA ALA A 213 -7.01 -7.52 -4.59
C ALA A 213 -5.54 -7.12 -4.74
N GLY A 214 -4.61 -7.86 -4.12
CA GLY A 214 -3.18 -7.58 -4.20
C GLY A 214 -2.48 -8.02 -5.50
N LEU A 215 -3.10 -8.85 -6.34
CA LEU A 215 -2.47 -9.28 -7.60
C LEU A 215 -2.26 -8.12 -8.59
N VAL A 216 -2.99 -7.01 -8.45
CA VAL A 216 -2.84 -5.83 -9.30
C VAL A 216 -1.49 -5.12 -9.08
N GLU A 217 -0.88 -5.30 -7.92
CA GLU A 217 0.39 -4.68 -7.55
C GLU A 217 1.54 -5.16 -8.44
N ILE A 218 1.57 -6.46 -8.77
CA ILE A 218 2.65 -7.09 -9.55
C ILE A 218 2.82 -6.43 -10.93
N PRO A 219 1.80 -6.39 -11.82
CA PRO A 219 1.97 -5.79 -13.14
C PRO A 219 2.25 -4.28 -13.05
N LEU A 220 1.75 -3.59 -12.03
CA LEU A 220 2.00 -2.16 -11.85
C LEU A 220 3.39 -1.85 -11.32
N ALA A 221 3.97 -2.71 -10.47
CA ALA A 221 5.36 -2.60 -10.06
C ALA A 221 6.32 -2.81 -11.24
N VAL A 222 6.04 -3.80 -12.09
CA VAL A 222 6.79 -3.99 -13.33
C VAL A 222 6.65 -2.79 -14.26
N PHE A 223 5.43 -2.28 -14.44
CA PHE A 223 5.18 -1.12 -15.30
C PHE A 223 5.86 0.14 -14.77
N GLY A 224 5.79 0.41 -13.46
CA GLY A 224 6.45 1.55 -12.83
C GLY A 224 7.96 1.50 -13.03
N ALA A 225 8.60 0.36 -12.72
CA ALA A 225 10.04 0.19 -12.90
C ALA A 225 10.45 0.34 -14.37
N TRP A 226 9.67 -0.25 -15.28
CA TRP A 226 9.89 -0.12 -16.72
C TRP A 226 9.76 1.34 -17.17
N ALA A 227 8.71 2.07 -16.77
CA ALA A 227 8.47 3.44 -17.19
C ALA A 227 9.63 4.37 -16.81
N ILE A 228 10.17 4.24 -15.59
CA ILE A 228 11.29 5.07 -15.14
C ILE A 228 12.59 4.77 -15.90
N GLN A 229 12.84 3.50 -16.24
CA GLN A 229 14.03 3.12 -17.01
C GLN A 229 14.09 3.74 -18.41
N TYR A 230 12.93 3.99 -19.05
CA TYR A 230 12.87 4.64 -20.36
C TYR A 230 12.64 6.15 -20.30
N ALA A 231 12.12 6.65 -19.18
CA ALA A 231 11.75 8.05 -19.01
C ALA A 231 12.05 8.53 -17.58
N SER A 232 13.34 8.61 -17.22
CA SER A 232 13.78 9.04 -15.89
C SER A 232 13.27 10.42 -15.47
N ALA A 233 12.98 11.31 -16.44
CA ALA A 233 12.34 12.59 -16.19
C ALA A 233 10.93 12.49 -15.58
N LEU A 234 10.26 11.33 -15.70
CA LEU A 234 8.97 11.06 -15.06
C LEU A 234 9.10 10.67 -13.59
N LEU A 235 10.28 10.27 -13.12
CA LEU A 235 10.49 9.80 -11.75
C LEU A 235 9.86 10.71 -10.68
N PRO A 236 10.16 12.01 -10.61
CA PRO A 236 9.59 12.85 -9.56
C PRO A 236 8.07 13.04 -9.69
N TYR A 237 7.53 13.05 -10.91
CA TYR A 237 6.09 13.09 -11.14
C TYR A 237 5.41 11.79 -10.70
N ALA A 238 6.04 10.65 -10.96
CA ALA A 238 5.51 9.34 -10.60
C ALA A 238 5.54 9.11 -9.07
N MET A 239 6.61 9.53 -8.40
CA MET A 239 6.71 9.54 -6.94
C MET A 239 5.63 10.43 -6.31
N GLY A 240 5.47 11.65 -6.85
CA GLY A 240 4.39 12.56 -6.45
C GLY A 240 3.01 11.95 -6.66
N PHE A 241 2.77 11.35 -7.82
CA PHE A 241 1.51 10.67 -8.15
C PHE A 241 1.16 9.59 -7.14
N ALA A 242 2.10 8.69 -6.84
CA ALA A 242 1.89 7.62 -5.87
C ALA A 242 1.59 8.18 -4.47
N ALA A 243 2.33 9.20 -4.02
CA ALA A 243 2.09 9.83 -2.72
C ALA A 243 0.73 10.54 -2.64
N GLY A 244 0.35 11.30 -3.68
CA GLY A 244 -0.93 12.00 -3.74
C GLY A 244 -2.11 11.04 -3.75
N ALA A 245 -2.00 9.96 -4.53
CA ALA A 245 -2.99 8.90 -4.54
C ALA A 245 -3.14 8.24 -3.17
N MET A 246 -2.04 7.81 -2.54
CA MET A 246 -2.10 7.19 -1.20
C MET A 246 -2.66 8.13 -0.13
N LEU A 247 -2.24 9.40 -0.09
CA LEU A 247 -2.77 10.36 0.88
C LEU A 247 -4.25 10.65 0.68
N PHE A 248 -4.72 10.67 -0.58
CA PHE A 248 -6.14 10.79 -0.87
C PHE A 248 -6.91 9.60 -0.29
N VAL A 249 -6.47 8.37 -0.53
CA VAL A 249 -7.22 7.20 -0.04
C VAL A 249 -7.18 7.07 1.49
N ILE A 250 -6.07 7.40 2.14
CA ILE A 250 -6.01 7.47 3.61
C ILE A 250 -7.07 8.43 4.14
N SER A 251 -7.21 9.60 3.50
CA SER A 251 -8.10 10.67 3.95
C SER A 251 -9.57 10.38 3.65
N ASP A 252 -9.88 9.86 2.46
CA ASP A 252 -11.27 9.67 2.00
C ASP A 252 -11.86 8.35 2.49
N GLU A 253 -11.03 7.31 2.61
CA GLU A 253 -11.51 5.97 2.95
C GLU A 253 -11.07 5.50 4.34
N ILE A 254 -9.76 5.33 4.58
CA ILE A 254 -9.29 4.57 5.76
C ILE A 254 -9.59 5.31 7.07
N VAL A 255 -9.28 6.60 7.15
CA VAL A 255 -9.53 7.37 8.37
C VAL A 255 -11.03 7.45 8.67
N PRO A 256 -11.91 7.85 7.72
CA PRO A 256 -13.36 7.85 7.96
C PRO A 256 -13.93 6.49 8.35
N GLU A 257 -13.55 5.40 7.69
CA GLU A 257 -14.06 4.06 7.95
C GLU A 257 -13.72 3.61 9.38
N THR A 258 -12.44 3.69 9.75
CA THR A 258 -11.95 3.26 11.07
C THR A 258 -12.49 4.11 12.23
N HIS A 259 -12.93 5.34 11.94
CA HIS A 259 -13.51 6.28 12.91
C HIS A 259 -15.05 6.27 12.94
N SER A 260 -15.70 5.47 12.10
CA SER A 260 -17.16 5.38 12.05
C SER A 260 -17.75 4.33 13.01
N ASN A 261 -16.93 3.40 13.49
CA ASN A 261 -17.35 2.20 14.22
C ASN A 261 -17.34 2.34 15.76
N GLY A 262 -17.03 3.52 16.32
CA GLY A 262 -16.93 3.74 17.78
C GLY A 262 -15.62 3.27 18.43
N HIS A 263 -14.59 3.02 17.61
CA HIS A 263 -13.26 2.57 18.03
C HIS A 263 -12.15 3.56 17.64
N GLU A 264 -12.49 4.84 17.48
CA GLU A 264 -11.65 5.92 16.97
C GLU A 264 -10.30 5.97 17.69
N ARG A 265 -10.33 5.85 19.02
CA ARG A 265 -9.13 5.97 19.85
C ARG A 265 -8.13 4.85 19.60
N VAL A 266 -8.58 3.62 19.37
CA VAL A 266 -7.66 2.50 19.10
C VAL A 266 -7.21 2.48 17.64
N ALA A 267 -8.07 2.91 16.70
CA ALA A 267 -7.67 3.17 15.33
C ALA A 267 -6.54 4.22 15.29
N THR A 268 -6.71 5.33 16.01
CA THR A 268 -5.68 6.37 16.16
C THR A 268 -4.37 5.81 16.75
N PHE A 269 -4.44 4.97 17.79
CA PHE A 269 -3.23 4.31 18.31
C PHE A 269 -2.58 3.38 17.28
N GLY A 270 -3.37 2.65 16.51
CA GLY A 270 -2.91 1.88 15.36
C GLY A 270 -2.12 2.76 14.40
N THR A 271 -2.69 3.88 13.98
CA THR A 271 -2.03 4.87 13.10
C THR A 271 -0.72 5.38 13.68
N MET A 272 -0.69 5.75 14.96
CA MET A 272 0.56 6.20 15.59
C MET A 272 1.63 5.10 15.60
N VAL A 273 1.25 3.85 15.86
CA VAL A 273 2.19 2.72 15.78
C VAL A 273 2.67 2.50 14.35
N GLY A 274 1.78 2.60 13.36
CA GLY A 274 2.14 2.51 11.94
C GLY A 274 3.15 3.56 11.51
N VAL A 275 2.93 4.82 11.90
CA VAL A 275 3.88 5.92 11.67
C VAL A 275 5.23 5.62 12.32
N VAL A 276 5.26 5.18 13.58
CA VAL A 276 6.51 4.87 14.29
C VAL A 276 7.26 3.71 13.62
N VAL A 277 6.55 2.65 13.23
CA VAL A 277 7.16 1.51 12.53
C VAL A 277 7.73 1.96 11.19
N MET A 278 6.98 2.74 10.41
CA MET A 278 7.46 3.22 9.12
C MET A 278 8.68 4.13 9.26
N LEU A 279 8.65 5.10 10.18
CA LEU A 279 9.81 5.97 10.44
C LEU A 279 11.02 5.17 10.91
N TYR A 280 10.82 4.12 11.70
CA TYR A 280 11.90 3.23 12.08
C TYR A 280 12.48 2.50 10.87
N LEU A 281 11.63 1.94 9.99
CA LEU A 281 12.09 1.27 8.77
C LEU A 281 12.84 2.24 7.86
N ASP A 282 12.30 3.43 7.64
CA ASP A 282 12.90 4.47 6.80
C ASP A 282 14.28 4.89 7.33
N VAL A 283 14.40 5.22 8.61
CA VAL A 283 15.67 5.66 9.22
C VAL A 283 16.69 4.54 9.37
N THR A 284 16.24 3.29 9.52
CA THR A 284 17.17 2.17 9.74
C THR A 284 17.59 1.48 8.46
N LEU A 285 16.80 1.57 7.38
CA LEU A 285 17.05 0.90 6.11
C LEU A 285 17.37 1.87 4.95
N GLY A 286 17.06 3.16 5.09
CA GLY A 286 17.33 4.20 4.08
C GLY A 286 18.49 5.14 4.42
#